data_AF-A0A2D5WBX2-F1
#
_entry.id   AF-A0A2D5WBX2-F1
#
_cell.length_a   1.000
_cell.length_b   1.000
_cell.length_c   1.000
_cell.angle_alpha   90.00
_cell.angle_beta   90.00
_cell.angle_gamma   90.00
#
_symmetry.space_group_name_H-M   'P 1'
#
loop_
_entity.id
_entity.type
_entity.pdbx_description
1 polymer ?
#
loop_
_entity_poly.entity_id
_entity_poly.type
_entity_poly.pdbx_seq_one_letter_code
_entity_poly.pdbx_strand_id
1 'polypeptide(L)'
;MADDDVTDDDDDDDDDTGDDDVDPAFEPGWTADPTDSPYSGFGHAVAGGDQFPETDREPVTVTWHDSCHLGRASGIYEPPRELIKAVPGVDFVEMESCGDNAKCCGSVLTLIKDPETAHDLGKDRLDEAVAAGADKVLALCPCCEFQLRVSADKRDVPVEVQDLAHFSAAALGYEFADPHPEVRAQWAVFEAMIALMTPRGFAELMGTMWPELIDAMPLGMGGMMRTMGKIPGVLGVMRPMFPILFPRLLPMMMPKLMPAMLERVAARVPMPDYMAEQMPEMMPEVMGNLMPHMIDDVVPLVTEPMIDYLEGHDAA
;
A
#
# COMPACT_ATOMS: atom_id res chain seq x y z
N MET A 1 -40.51 -48.20 -27.38
CA MET A 1 -41.09 -47.34 -26.33
C MET A 1 -39.95 -47.01 -25.41
N ALA A 2 -39.47 -45.76 -25.52
CA ALA A 2 -38.50 -45.08 -24.67
C ALA A 2 -37.16 -45.80 -24.40
N ASP A 3 -36.25 -45.66 -25.36
CA ASP A 3 -34.85 -45.36 -25.06
C ASP A 3 -34.74 -43.85 -25.34
N ASP A 4 -34.56 -43.02 -24.31
CA ASP A 4 -34.34 -41.58 -24.48
C ASP A 4 -33.21 -41.13 -23.53
N ASP A 5 -32.18 -40.61 -24.18
CA ASP A 5 -31.12 -39.67 -23.83
C ASP A 5 -30.85 -39.35 -22.35
N VAL A 6 -29.59 -39.62 -21.97
CA VAL A 6 -28.84 -38.84 -21.00
C VAL A 6 -28.42 -37.56 -21.73
N THR A 7 -29.05 -36.44 -21.41
CA THR A 7 -28.50 -35.10 -21.70
C THR A 7 -27.72 -34.61 -20.48
N ASP A 8 -26.46 -34.29 -20.71
CA ASP A 8 -25.64 -33.43 -19.86
C ASP A 8 -26.34 -32.06 -19.73
N ASP A 9 -26.66 -31.66 -18.50
CA ASP A 9 -26.97 -30.27 -18.17
C ASP A 9 -25.73 -29.70 -17.44
N ASP A 10 -24.72 -29.38 -18.24
CA ASP A 10 -23.71 -28.36 -17.93
C ASP A 10 -24.34 -27.00 -18.27
N ASP A 11 -24.91 -26.31 -17.28
CA ASP A 11 -25.25 -24.89 -17.41
C ASP A 11 -24.09 -24.06 -16.82
N ASP A 12 -23.01 -24.01 -17.60
CA ASP A 12 -22.05 -22.90 -17.61
C ASP A 12 -22.68 -21.78 -18.45
N ASP A 13 -23.32 -20.81 -17.79
CA ASP A 13 -23.75 -19.55 -18.41
C ASP A 13 -23.57 -18.43 -17.39
N ASP A 14 -22.40 -17.78 -17.43
CA ASP A 14 -22.21 -16.36 -17.07
C ASP A 14 -20.86 -15.90 -17.67
N ASP A 15 -20.80 -15.96 -19.00
CA ASP A 15 -19.80 -15.26 -19.80
C ASP A 15 -20.22 -13.78 -19.93
N ASP A 16 -20.24 -13.05 -18.80
CA ASP A 16 -20.43 -11.59 -18.80
C ASP A 16 -19.07 -10.92 -18.93
N THR A 17 -18.56 -10.95 -20.17
CA THR A 17 -17.46 -10.11 -20.62
C THR A 17 -17.95 -8.67 -20.67
N GLY A 18 -17.99 -8.02 -19.50
CA GLY A 18 -18.18 -6.57 -19.34
C GLY A 18 -16.95 -5.81 -19.82
N ASP A 19 -16.70 -5.89 -21.12
CA ASP A 19 -15.65 -5.21 -21.87
C ASP A 19 -16.28 -4.02 -22.60
N ASP A 20 -17.00 -3.14 -21.88
CA ASP A 20 -17.71 -2.00 -22.47
C ASP A 20 -17.87 -0.86 -21.44
N ASP A 21 -16.79 -0.09 -21.23
CA ASP A 21 -16.86 1.33 -20.83
C ASP A 21 -15.49 2.02 -21.08
N VAL A 22 -14.88 1.75 -22.24
CA VAL A 22 -13.80 2.59 -22.75
C VAL A 22 -14.44 3.67 -23.62
N ASP A 23 -14.30 4.93 -23.20
CA ASP A 23 -14.78 6.10 -23.95
C ASP A 23 -14.40 5.99 -25.44
N PRO A 24 -15.36 5.90 -26.38
CA PRO A 24 -15.08 5.74 -27.80
C PRO A 24 -14.42 6.97 -28.44
N ALA A 25 -14.26 8.07 -27.70
CA ALA A 25 -13.46 9.23 -28.10
C ALA A 25 -12.03 9.23 -27.51
N PHE A 26 -11.68 8.28 -26.64
CA PHE A 26 -10.30 8.09 -26.21
C PHE A 26 -9.56 7.27 -27.26
N GLU A 27 -9.11 7.94 -28.32
CA GLU A 27 -7.99 7.42 -29.09
C GLU A 27 -6.73 7.65 -28.25
N PRO A 28 -6.07 6.62 -27.70
CA PRO A 28 -4.75 6.80 -27.15
C PRO A 28 -3.88 7.26 -28.31
N GLY A 29 -3.52 8.55 -28.34
CA GLY A 29 -2.62 9.15 -29.34
C GLY A 29 -1.20 8.56 -29.35
N TRP A 30 -0.99 7.44 -28.64
CA TRP A 30 0.18 6.60 -28.66
C TRP A 30 -0.08 5.44 -29.63
N THR A 31 -0.14 5.75 -30.93
CA THR A 31 0.14 4.73 -31.93
C THR A 31 1.59 4.30 -31.71
N ALA A 32 1.78 3.14 -31.10
CA ALA A 32 3.10 2.61 -30.77
C ALA A 32 3.83 2.17 -32.05
N ASP A 33 4.30 3.13 -32.84
CA ASP A 33 5.57 2.97 -33.53
C ASP A 33 6.65 3.18 -32.45
N PRO A 34 7.49 2.17 -32.14
CA PRO A 34 8.55 2.27 -31.14
C PRO A 34 9.52 3.43 -31.38
N THR A 35 9.55 3.97 -32.60
CA THR A 35 10.39 5.11 -32.99
C THR A 35 9.73 6.47 -32.76
N ASP A 36 8.42 6.54 -32.52
CA ASP A 36 7.64 7.77 -32.32
C ASP A 36 7.29 8.03 -30.84
N SER A 37 7.77 7.18 -29.93
CA SER A 37 7.77 7.50 -28.51
C SER A 37 8.58 8.80 -28.30
N PRO A 38 8.10 9.78 -27.51
CA PRO A 38 8.95 10.91 -27.10
C PRO A 38 10.21 10.46 -26.33
N TYR A 39 10.27 9.18 -25.92
CA TYR A 39 11.43 8.52 -25.34
C TYR A 39 12.27 7.69 -26.33
N SER A 40 11.89 7.61 -27.62
CA SER A 40 12.67 6.91 -28.66
C SER A 40 14.06 7.52 -28.84
N GLY A 41 14.18 8.84 -28.63
CA GLY A 41 15.46 9.55 -28.58
C GLY A 41 16.36 9.11 -27.42
N PHE A 42 15.80 8.65 -26.29
CA PHE A 42 16.57 8.17 -25.15
C PHE A 42 17.19 6.79 -25.42
N GLY A 43 16.42 5.89 -26.06
CA GLY A 43 16.95 4.60 -26.54
C GLY A 43 18.00 4.76 -27.64
N HIS A 44 17.82 5.75 -28.53
CA HIS A 44 18.78 6.07 -29.58
C HIS A 44 20.03 6.81 -29.08
N ALA A 45 19.96 7.55 -27.97
CA ALA A 45 21.13 8.23 -27.40
C ALA A 45 22.17 7.21 -26.89
N VAL A 46 21.71 6.18 -26.15
CA VAL A 46 22.60 5.15 -25.61
C VAL A 46 23.06 4.16 -26.68
N ALA A 47 22.19 3.80 -27.64
CA ALA A 47 22.54 2.91 -28.75
C ALA A 47 23.25 3.60 -29.93
N GLY A 48 23.14 4.93 -30.04
CA GLY A 48 23.60 5.75 -31.17
C GLY A 48 24.90 6.51 -30.93
N GLY A 49 25.51 6.38 -29.76
CA GLY A 49 26.86 6.89 -29.48
C GLY A 49 26.95 8.16 -28.65
N ASP A 50 25.84 8.64 -28.05
CA ASP A 50 25.92 9.63 -26.97
C ASP A 50 26.35 8.89 -25.69
N GLN A 51 27.66 8.76 -25.53
CA GLN A 51 28.27 8.17 -24.34
C GLN A 51 28.07 9.09 -23.15
N PHE A 52 27.84 8.53 -21.96
CA PHE A 52 27.96 9.29 -20.73
C PHE A 52 29.31 10.02 -20.69
N PRO A 53 29.34 11.30 -20.27
CA PRO A 53 30.59 12.03 -20.19
C PRO A 53 31.55 11.34 -19.22
N GLU A 54 32.86 11.48 -19.45
CA GLU A 54 33.82 11.15 -18.40
C GLU A 54 33.54 12.05 -17.19
N THR A 55 33.48 11.44 -16.01
CA THR A 55 33.21 12.15 -14.76
C THR A 55 34.30 11.83 -13.74
N ASP A 56 34.64 12.80 -12.87
CA ASP A 56 35.55 12.60 -11.74
C ASP A 56 34.86 11.87 -10.56
N ARG A 57 33.83 11.07 -10.84
CA ARG A 57 33.07 10.34 -9.82
C ARG A 57 33.89 9.19 -9.29
N GLU A 58 33.75 8.93 -7.99
CA GLU A 58 34.33 7.74 -7.39
C GLU A 58 33.69 6.49 -8.02
N PRO A 59 34.50 5.45 -8.32
CA PRO A 59 33.96 4.18 -8.78
C PRO A 59 32.95 3.62 -7.78
N VAL A 60 31.88 3.01 -8.29
CA VAL A 60 30.80 2.47 -7.46
C VAL A 60 30.37 1.11 -7.99
N THR A 61 30.21 0.14 -7.08
CA THR A 61 29.66 -1.17 -7.43
C THR A 61 28.14 -1.13 -7.28
N VAL A 62 27.42 -1.41 -8.36
CA VAL A 62 25.95 -1.36 -8.37
C VAL A 62 25.35 -2.67 -8.85
N THR A 63 24.16 -2.97 -8.36
CA THR A 63 23.33 -4.08 -8.85
C THR A 63 21.95 -3.57 -9.26
N TRP A 64 21.13 -4.45 -9.83
CA TRP A 64 19.85 -4.11 -10.43
C TRP A 64 18.69 -4.95 -9.88
N HIS A 65 17.60 -4.28 -9.54
CA HIS A 65 16.34 -4.93 -9.17
C HIS A 65 15.39 -5.06 -10.36
N ASP A 66 15.28 -6.28 -10.88
CA ASP A 66 14.27 -6.63 -11.87
C ASP A 66 12.86 -6.58 -11.25
N SER A 67 12.15 -5.48 -11.55
CA SER A 67 10.79 -5.25 -11.05
C SER A 67 9.80 -6.19 -11.73
N CYS A 68 8.77 -6.65 -11.01
CA CYS A 68 7.81 -7.65 -11.50
C CYS A 68 7.18 -7.28 -12.85
N HIS A 69 6.76 -6.02 -13.03
CA HIS A 69 6.08 -5.58 -14.25
C HIS A 69 7.07 -5.34 -15.40
N LEU A 70 8.19 -4.66 -15.14
CA LEU A 70 9.19 -4.38 -16.17
C LEU A 70 9.87 -5.67 -16.67
N GLY A 71 10.24 -6.55 -15.75
CA GLY A 71 10.86 -7.83 -16.05
C GLY A 71 9.83 -8.85 -16.53
N ARG A 72 9.04 -9.44 -15.63
CA ARG A 72 8.21 -10.60 -15.95
C ARG A 72 7.02 -10.28 -16.87
N ALA A 73 6.41 -9.10 -16.74
CA ALA A 73 5.26 -8.75 -17.58
C ALA A 73 5.66 -8.15 -18.93
N SER A 74 6.74 -7.36 -18.99
CA SER A 74 7.19 -6.69 -20.22
C SER A 74 8.39 -7.34 -20.91
N GLY A 75 9.07 -8.28 -20.27
CA GLY A 75 10.26 -8.97 -20.80
C GLY A 75 11.51 -8.08 -20.90
N ILE A 76 11.53 -6.94 -20.21
CA ILE A 76 12.60 -5.94 -20.30
C ILE A 76 13.63 -6.21 -19.22
N TYR A 77 14.72 -6.88 -19.60
CA TYR A 77 15.82 -7.23 -18.70
C TYR A 77 17.16 -6.60 -19.08
N GLU A 78 17.54 -6.69 -20.36
CA GLU A 78 18.86 -6.22 -20.80
C GLU A 78 18.99 -4.69 -20.94
N PRO A 79 17.98 -3.94 -21.44
CA PRO A 79 18.15 -2.49 -21.62
C PRO A 79 18.53 -1.71 -20.34
N PRO A 80 17.96 -1.98 -19.15
CA PRO A 80 18.43 -1.37 -17.91
C PRO A 80 19.89 -1.71 -17.59
N ARG A 81 20.32 -2.95 -17.84
CA ARG A 81 21.70 -3.40 -17.59
C ARG A 81 22.68 -2.73 -18.54
N GLU A 82 22.34 -2.63 -19.82
CA GLU A 82 23.14 -1.91 -20.82
C GLU A 82 23.32 -0.44 -20.44
N LEU A 83 22.23 0.22 -20.01
CA LEU A 83 22.28 1.59 -19.53
C LEU A 83 23.23 1.74 -18.33
N ILE A 84 23.12 0.86 -17.34
CA ILE A 84 23.98 0.89 -16.13
C ILE A 84 25.45 0.68 -16.50
N LYS A 85 25.75 -0.34 -17.32
CA LYS A 85 27.11 -0.67 -17.75
C LYS A 85 27.74 0.42 -18.64
N ALA A 86 26.93 1.27 -19.27
CA ALA A 86 27.42 2.38 -20.08
C ALA A 86 27.93 3.56 -19.25
N VAL A 87 27.64 3.62 -17.94
CA VAL A 87 28.08 4.70 -17.05
C VAL A 87 29.56 4.52 -16.67
N PRO A 88 30.44 5.50 -16.94
CA PRO A 88 31.85 5.45 -16.53
C PRO A 88 32.00 5.33 -15.00
N GLY A 89 32.92 4.47 -14.56
CA GLY A 89 33.20 4.24 -13.15
C GLY A 89 32.24 3.27 -12.46
N VAL A 90 31.26 2.72 -13.17
CA VAL A 90 30.36 1.70 -12.61
C VAL A 90 30.94 0.30 -12.76
N ASP A 91 30.95 -0.45 -11.66
CA ASP A 91 31.15 -1.89 -11.65
C ASP A 91 29.80 -2.59 -11.43
N PHE A 92 29.26 -3.25 -12.45
CA PHE A 92 27.95 -3.88 -12.37
C PHE A 92 28.07 -5.34 -11.91
N VAL A 93 27.37 -5.68 -10.83
CA VAL A 93 27.28 -7.04 -10.29
C VAL A 93 25.84 -7.55 -10.29
N GLU A 94 25.67 -8.83 -10.60
CA GLU A 94 24.36 -9.49 -10.54
C GLU A 94 24.12 -10.10 -9.16
N MET A 95 22.88 -9.98 -8.68
CA MET A 95 22.38 -10.76 -7.54
C MET A 95 22.15 -12.21 -7.96
N GLU A 96 22.18 -13.14 -7.00
CA GLU A 96 21.96 -14.58 -7.24
C GLU A 96 20.64 -14.83 -7.99
N SER A 97 19.57 -14.19 -7.54
CA SER A 97 18.26 -14.25 -8.19
C SER A 97 18.10 -13.06 -9.14
N CYS A 98 18.19 -13.24 -10.45
CA CYS A 98 18.02 -12.15 -11.43
C CYS A 98 17.10 -12.57 -12.59
N GLY A 99 16.67 -11.59 -13.39
CA GLY A 99 15.77 -11.83 -14.53
C GLY A 99 14.42 -12.41 -14.09
N ASP A 100 13.97 -13.48 -14.75
CA ASP A 100 12.72 -14.17 -14.42
C ASP A 100 12.69 -14.71 -12.98
N ASN A 101 13.87 -15.02 -12.42
CA ASN A 101 14.02 -15.57 -11.07
C ASN A 101 14.11 -14.49 -9.98
N ALA A 102 14.07 -13.20 -10.33
CA ALA A 102 14.23 -12.12 -9.36
C ALA A 102 13.14 -12.15 -8.28
N LYS A 103 13.58 -12.08 -7.02
CA LYS A 103 12.71 -12.03 -5.84
C LYS A 103 11.91 -10.73 -5.82
N CYS A 104 10.67 -10.81 -5.37
CA CYS A 104 9.79 -9.65 -5.19
C CYS A 104 10.36 -8.70 -4.12
N CYS A 105 10.21 -7.39 -4.32
CA CYS A 105 10.58 -6.40 -3.31
C CYS A 105 9.67 -6.40 -2.06
N GLY A 106 8.48 -7.01 -2.15
CA GLY A 106 7.47 -7.03 -1.09
C GLY A 106 6.31 -6.03 -1.27
N SER A 107 6.38 -5.14 -2.25
CA SER A 107 5.34 -4.13 -2.54
C SER A 107 4.57 -4.45 -3.83
N VAL A 108 3.28 -4.11 -3.98
CA VAL A 108 2.41 -3.40 -3.00
C VAL A 108 1.49 -4.39 -2.24
N LEU A 109 1.10 -5.48 -2.87
CA LEU A 109 0.05 -6.38 -2.33
C LEU A 109 0.44 -7.03 -1.01
N THR A 110 1.68 -7.53 -0.89
CA THR A 110 2.14 -8.10 0.38
C THR A 110 2.22 -7.02 1.45
N LEU A 111 2.69 -5.82 1.13
CA LEU A 111 2.72 -4.70 2.08
C LEU A 111 1.34 -4.33 2.62
N ILE A 112 0.30 -4.32 1.76
CA ILE A 112 -1.08 -4.04 2.20
C ILE A 112 -1.62 -5.17 3.10
N LYS A 113 -1.35 -6.43 2.74
CA LYS A 113 -1.90 -7.59 3.43
C LYS A 113 -1.17 -7.93 4.73
N ASP A 114 0.16 -7.87 4.69
CA ASP A 114 1.08 -8.26 5.76
C ASP A 114 2.40 -7.46 5.67
N PRO A 115 2.45 -6.27 6.29
CA PRO A 115 3.60 -5.39 6.24
C PRO A 115 4.91 -6.03 6.72
N GLU A 116 4.87 -6.87 7.76
CA GLU A 116 6.09 -7.49 8.29
C GLU A 116 6.69 -8.47 7.28
N THR A 117 5.85 -9.32 6.67
CA THR A 117 6.30 -10.20 5.59
C THR A 117 6.83 -9.39 4.40
N ALA A 118 6.23 -8.24 4.08
CA ALA A 118 6.74 -7.38 3.00
C ALA A 118 8.16 -6.84 3.30
N HIS A 119 8.44 -6.49 4.55
CA HIS A 119 9.78 -6.06 4.97
C HIS A 119 10.80 -7.21 4.96
N ASP A 120 10.37 -8.43 5.30
CA ASP A 120 11.22 -9.62 5.22
C ASP A 120 11.58 -9.97 3.77
N LEU A 121 10.62 -9.89 2.84
CA LEU A 121 10.88 -10.07 1.41
C LEU A 121 11.86 -9.01 0.85
N GLY A 122 11.69 -7.76 1.25
CA GLY A 122 12.61 -6.69 0.89
C GLY A 122 14.01 -6.94 1.43
N LYS A 123 14.12 -7.41 2.69
CA LYS A 123 15.39 -7.80 3.30
C LYS A 123 16.08 -8.91 2.52
N ASP A 124 15.37 -9.99 2.21
CA ASP A 124 15.92 -11.11 1.44
C ASP A 124 16.51 -10.64 0.09
N ARG A 125 15.88 -9.63 -0.52
CA ARG A 125 16.39 -9.03 -1.75
C ARG A 125 17.65 -8.20 -1.53
N LEU A 126 17.68 -7.38 -0.48
CA LEU A 126 18.83 -6.53 -0.15
C LEU A 126 20.03 -7.36 0.33
N ASP A 127 19.79 -8.46 1.04
CA ASP A 127 20.84 -9.39 1.45
C ASP A 127 21.54 -10.00 0.22
N GLU A 128 20.82 -10.29 -0.86
CA GLU A 128 21.44 -10.73 -2.12
C GLU A 128 22.32 -9.65 -2.74
N ALA A 129 21.91 -8.38 -2.67
CA ALA A 129 22.73 -7.26 -3.15
C ALA A 129 24.02 -7.13 -2.35
N VAL A 130 23.93 -7.21 -1.02
CA VAL A 130 25.10 -7.20 -0.13
C VAL A 130 26.00 -8.41 -0.41
N ALA A 131 25.43 -9.59 -0.61
CA ALA A 131 26.20 -10.80 -0.93
C ALA A 131 26.90 -10.72 -2.30
N ALA A 132 26.31 -10.03 -3.26
CA ALA A 132 26.92 -9.72 -4.56
C ALA A 132 28.04 -8.66 -4.47
N GLY A 133 28.18 -7.98 -3.32
CA GLY A 133 29.17 -6.93 -3.11
C GLY A 133 28.76 -5.57 -3.66
N ALA A 134 27.46 -5.32 -3.85
CA ALA A 134 26.98 -4.04 -4.35
C ALA A 134 26.95 -2.98 -3.24
N ASP A 135 27.44 -1.78 -3.56
CA ASP A 135 27.27 -0.58 -2.73
C ASP A 135 25.85 -0.03 -2.87
N LYS A 136 25.26 -0.17 -4.07
CA LYS A 136 23.92 0.31 -4.39
C LYS A 136 23.05 -0.69 -5.15
N VAL A 137 21.76 -0.71 -4.82
CA VAL A 137 20.71 -1.37 -5.61
C VAL A 137 19.98 -0.32 -6.43
N LEU A 138 20.04 -0.46 -7.75
CA LEU A 138 19.28 0.37 -8.67
C LEU A 138 17.90 -0.26 -8.91
N ALA A 139 16.85 0.57 -8.89
CA ALA A 139 15.48 0.19 -9.23
C ALA A 139 14.83 1.27 -10.10
N LEU A 140 13.84 0.91 -10.91
CA LEU A 140 13.08 1.88 -11.72
C LEU A 140 11.60 1.95 -11.33
N CYS A 141 11.07 0.91 -10.67
CA CYS A 141 9.71 0.96 -10.16
C CYS A 141 9.69 1.75 -8.85
N PRO A 142 8.93 2.87 -8.76
CA PRO A 142 8.87 3.69 -7.54
C PRO A 142 8.40 2.89 -6.32
N CYS A 143 7.47 1.94 -6.51
CA CYS A 143 7.00 1.05 -5.44
C CYS A 143 8.10 0.12 -4.92
N CYS A 144 8.96 -0.38 -5.81
CA CYS A 144 10.09 -1.24 -5.44
C CYS A 144 11.18 -0.43 -4.75
N GLU A 145 11.55 0.72 -5.31
CA GLU A 145 12.52 1.64 -4.71
C GLU A 145 12.11 1.99 -3.27
N PHE A 146 10.86 2.44 -3.10
CA PHE A 146 10.31 2.77 -1.79
C PHE A 146 10.38 1.59 -0.82
N GLN A 147 9.86 0.42 -1.22
CA GLN A 147 9.80 -0.75 -0.34
C GLN A 147 11.18 -1.25 0.06
N LEU A 148 12.13 -1.25 -0.89
CA LEU A 148 13.50 -1.66 -0.62
C LEU A 148 14.16 -0.68 0.36
N ARG A 149 13.97 0.63 0.21
CA ARG A 149 14.47 1.64 1.18
C ARG A 149 13.87 1.46 2.57
N VAL A 150 12.57 1.23 2.67
CA VAL A 150 11.93 0.96 3.97
C VAL A 150 12.43 -0.34 4.58
N SER A 151 12.61 -1.38 3.77
CA SER A 151 13.11 -2.67 4.25
C SER A 151 14.57 -2.55 4.70
N ALA A 152 15.40 -1.79 3.99
CA ALA A 152 16.77 -1.50 4.39
C ALA A 152 16.83 -0.85 5.78
N ASP A 153 16.00 0.17 6.02
CA ASP A 153 15.94 0.86 7.32
C ASP A 153 15.34 -0.03 8.42
N LYS A 154 14.22 -0.71 8.16
CA LYS A 154 13.54 -1.53 9.19
C LYS A 154 14.27 -2.82 9.54
N ARG A 155 15.23 -3.24 8.72
CA ARG A 155 15.99 -4.49 8.88
C ARG A 155 17.49 -4.26 9.00
N ASP A 156 17.90 -2.99 9.13
CA ASP A 156 19.29 -2.56 9.29
C ASP A 156 20.23 -3.14 8.21
N VAL A 157 19.80 -3.14 6.96
CA VAL A 157 20.61 -3.64 5.84
C VAL A 157 21.44 -2.50 5.24
N PRO A 158 22.78 -2.57 5.26
CA PRO A 158 23.65 -1.46 4.90
C PRO A 158 23.90 -1.41 3.38
N VAL A 159 22.84 -1.19 2.59
CA VAL A 159 22.95 -1.00 1.13
C VAL A 159 22.11 0.18 0.70
N GLU A 160 22.65 1.04 -0.16
CA GLU A 160 21.92 2.18 -0.68
C GLU A 160 20.96 1.72 -1.77
N VAL A 161 19.75 2.24 -1.80
CA VAL A 161 18.78 1.97 -2.87
C VAL A 161 18.52 3.28 -3.61
N GLN A 162 18.72 3.28 -4.93
CA GLN A 162 18.66 4.49 -5.75
C GLN A 162 17.83 4.26 -7.02
N ASP A 163 17.04 5.26 -7.42
CA ASP A 163 16.32 5.25 -8.69
C ASP A 163 17.29 5.27 -9.88
N LEU A 164 17.05 4.43 -10.88
CA LEU A 164 17.88 4.31 -12.08
C LEU A 164 17.85 5.59 -12.93
N ALA A 165 16.71 6.26 -13.04
CA ALA A 165 16.63 7.49 -13.81
C ALA A 165 17.44 8.62 -13.13
N HIS A 166 17.34 8.75 -11.81
CA HIS A 166 18.15 9.65 -11.01
C HIS A 166 19.65 9.32 -11.11
N PHE A 167 20.02 8.04 -10.99
CA PHE A 167 21.40 7.59 -11.13
C PHE A 167 21.99 7.96 -12.50
N SER A 168 21.22 7.71 -13.57
CA SER A 168 21.61 8.02 -14.95
C SER A 168 21.71 9.53 -15.20
N ALA A 169 20.72 10.29 -14.73
CA ALA A 169 20.74 11.75 -14.78
C ALA A 169 21.98 12.33 -14.08
N ALA A 170 22.28 11.81 -12.89
CA ALA A 170 23.45 12.19 -12.13
C ALA A 170 24.72 11.90 -12.95
N ALA A 171 24.82 10.74 -13.60
CA ALA A 171 25.96 10.37 -14.44
C ALA A 171 26.14 11.29 -15.66
N LEU A 172 25.08 11.95 -16.12
CA LEU A 172 25.12 12.98 -17.16
C LEU A 172 25.52 14.37 -16.62
N GLY A 173 25.80 14.51 -15.32
CA GLY A 173 26.16 15.77 -14.68
C GLY A 173 24.97 16.62 -14.23
N TYR A 174 23.75 16.09 -14.26
CA TYR A 174 22.59 16.77 -13.69
C TYR A 174 22.47 16.50 -12.20
N GLU A 175 22.31 17.55 -11.40
CA GLU A 175 22.03 17.41 -9.98
C GLU A 175 20.53 17.57 -9.75
N PHE A 176 19.92 16.51 -9.23
CA PHE A 176 18.54 16.52 -8.76
C PHE A 176 18.53 16.32 -7.24
N ALA A 177 17.59 16.95 -6.55
CA ALA A 177 17.32 16.57 -5.17
C ALA A 177 16.83 15.12 -5.14
N ASP A 178 17.29 14.33 -4.17
CA ASP A 178 16.74 13.00 -3.94
C ASP A 178 15.26 13.15 -3.56
N PRO A 179 14.31 12.57 -4.33
CA PRO A 179 12.89 12.66 -4.00
C PRO A 179 12.53 11.84 -2.75
N HIS A 180 13.43 10.96 -2.27
CA HIS A 180 13.19 10.06 -1.16
C HIS A 180 12.56 10.71 0.09
N PRO A 181 13.00 11.89 0.59
CA PRO A 181 12.41 12.46 1.81
C PRO A 181 10.94 12.84 1.62
N GLU A 182 10.60 13.41 0.46
CA GLU A 182 9.22 13.77 0.13
C GLU A 182 8.37 12.52 -0.11
N VAL A 183 8.91 11.54 -0.86
CA VAL A 183 8.26 10.24 -1.09
C VAL A 183 7.97 9.55 0.25
N ARG A 184 8.91 9.59 1.21
CA ARG A 184 8.68 9.06 2.55
C ARG A 184 7.60 9.80 3.32
N ALA A 185 7.59 11.14 3.26
CA ALA A 185 6.56 11.93 3.93
C ALA A 185 5.17 11.60 3.39
N GLN A 186 5.02 11.54 2.06
CA GLN A 186 3.78 11.18 1.41
C GLN A 186 3.38 9.73 1.69
N TRP A 187 4.35 8.81 1.74
CA TRP A 187 4.07 7.40 2.03
C TRP A 187 3.73 7.14 3.50
N ALA A 188 4.28 7.92 4.44
CA ALA A 188 3.94 7.80 5.85
C ALA A 188 2.42 7.97 6.09
N VAL A 189 1.76 8.78 5.25
CA VAL A 189 0.30 8.88 5.21
C VAL A 189 -0.34 7.55 4.81
N PHE A 190 0.13 6.95 3.72
CA PHE A 190 -0.35 5.64 3.25
C PHE A 190 -0.15 4.53 4.29
N GLU A 191 1.02 4.43 4.93
CA GLU A 191 1.26 3.44 5.99
C GLU A 191 0.33 3.63 7.18
N ALA A 192 0.17 4.87 7.64
CA ALA A 192 -0.71 5.16 8.76
C ALA A 192 -2.17 4.88 8.42
N MET A 193 -2.59 5.12 7.18
CA MET A 193 -3.93 4.76 6.69
C MET A 193 -4.12 3.24 6.55
N ILE A 194 -3.13 2.51 6.01
CA ILE A 194 -3.16 1.04 5.93
C ILE A 194 -3.32 0.47 7.34
N ALA A 195 -2.52 0.94 8.30
CA ALA A 195 -2.62 0.50 9.69
C ALA A 195 -4.00 0.81 10.29
N LEU A 196 -4.52 2.02 10.04
CA LEU A 196 -5.84 2.46 10.52
C LEU A 196 -6.99 1.62 9.95
N MET A 197 -6.90 1.22 8.68
CA MET A 197 -7.94 0.46 7.98
C MET A 197 -7.97 -1.04 8.34
N THR A 198 -7.06 -1.51 9.20
CA THR A 198 -7.15 -2.88 9.74
C THR A 198 -8.25 -2.98 10.80
N PRO A 199 -8.87 -4.16 11.04
CA PRO A 199 -9.85 -4.34 12.11
C PRO A 199 -9.32 -3.90 13.49
N ARG A 200 -8.04 -4.19 13.77
CA ARG A 200 -7.37 -3.79 15.00
C ARG A 200 -7.10 -2.28 15.06
N GLY A 201 -6.55 -1.69 14.00
CA GLY A 201 -6.30 -0.25 13.95
C GLY A 201 -7.58 0.57 14.09
N PHE A 202 -8.66 0.11 13.46
CA PHE A 202 -9.98 0.73 13.58
C PHE A 202 -10.57 0.56 14.99
N ALA A 203 -10.45 -0.64 15.58
CA ALA A 203 -10.84 -0.87 16.97
C ALA A 203 -10.09 0.04 17.96
N GLU A 204 -8.78 0.21 17.78
CA GLU A 204 -7.97 1.14 18.56
C GLU A 204 -8.43 2.59 18.40
N LEU A 205 -8.77 3.01 17.17
CA LEU A 205 -9.35 4.33 16.92
C LEU A 205 -10.66 4.52 17.71
N MET A 206 -11.58 3.55 17.64
CA MET A 206 -12.84 3.60 18.40
C MET A 206 -12.61 3.64 19.92
N GLY A 207 -11.56 2.97 20.40
CA GLY A 207 -11.11 3.01 21.79
C GLY A 207 -10.79 4.43 22.30
N THR A 208 -10.44 5.35 21.41
CA THR A 208 -10.13 6.75 21.78
C THR A 208 -11.35 7.67 21.87
N MET A 209 -12.56 7.15 21.58
CA MET A 209 -13.78 7.95 21.44
C MET A 209 -14.99 7.35 22.18
N TRP A 210 -14.77 6.64 23.29
CA TRP A 210 -15.85 6.04 24.07
C TRP A 210 -16.93 7.04 24.53
N PRO A 211 -16.61 8.24 25.05
CA PRO A 211 -17.62 9.24 25.40
C PRO A 211 -18.53 9.57 24.21
N GLU A 212 -17.93 9.88 23.05
CA GLU A 212 -18.60 10.26 21.82
C GLU A 212 -19.44 9.11 21.26
N LEU A 213 -18.92 7.88 21.26
CA LEU A 213 -19.62 6.66 20.87
C LEU A 213 -20.88 6.44 21.71
N ILE A 214 -20.79 6.56 23.04
CA ILE A 214 -21.93 6.32 23.93
C ILE A 214 -22.96 7.46 23.79
N ASP A 215 -22.53 8.71 23.67
CA ASP A 215 -23.43 9.85 23.54
C ASP A 215 -24.11 9.90 22.16
N ALA A 216 -23.50 9.31 21.14
CA ALA A 216 -24.09 9.19 19.81
C ALA A 216 -25.24 8.16 19.75
N MET A 217 -25.30 7.20 20.69
CA MET A 217 -26.28 6.12 20.70
C MET A 217 -27.73 6.64 20.62
N PRO A 218 -28.58 6.08 19.74
CA PRO A 218 -29.94 6.57 19.53
C PRO A 218 -30.87 6.24 20.71
N LEU A 219 -32.05 6.88 20.74
CA LEU A 219 -33.15 6.57 21.67
C LEU A 219 -32.77 6.64 23.17
N GLY A 220 -31.77 7.45 23.53
CA GLY A 220 -31.30 7.58 24.92
C GLY A 220 -30.55 6.36 25.44
N MET A 221 -30.21 5.42 24.56
CA MET A 221 -29.53 4.17 24.92
C MET A 221 -28.17 4.43 25.58
N GLY A 222 -27.47 5.52 25.25
CA GLY A 222 -26.22 5.89 25.92
C GLY A 222 -26.37 6.08 27.44
N GLY A 223 -27.42 6.78 27.88
CA GLY A 223 -27.72 6.95 29.31
C GLY A 223 -28.10 5.64 30.00
N MET A 224 -28.82 4.77 29.29
CA MET A 224 -29.14 3.42 29.74
C MET A 224 -27.87 2.57 29.92
N MET A 225 -26.97 2.56 28.94
CA MET A 225 -25.70 1.82 28.98
C MET A 225 -24.81 2.29 30.13
N ARG A 226 -24.67 3.62 30.35
CA ARG A 226 -23.93 4.17 31.51
C ARG A 226 -24.54 3.78 32.86
N THR A 227 -25.86 3.56 32.91
CA THR A 227 -26.54 3.11 34.12
C THR A 227 -26.33 1.61 34.34
N MET A 228 -26.38 0.82 33.26
CA MET A 228 -26.13 -0.63 33.30
C MET A 228 -24.69 -0.97 33.68
N GLY A 229 -23.70 -0.21 33.22
CA GLY A 229 -22.29 -0.39 33.61
C GLY A 229 -22.03 -0.24 35.12
N LYS A 230 -22.92 0.44 35.86
CA LYS A 230 -22.84 0.54 37.32
C LYS A 230 -23.34 -0.71 38.04
N ILE A 231 -23.94 -1.67 37.32
CA ILE A 231 -24.48 -2.92 37.86
C ILE A 231 -23.55 -4.05 37.42
N PRO A 232 -22.74 -4.61 38.33
CA PRO A 232 -21.71 -5.60 37.97
C PRO A 232 -22.28 -6.79 37.19
N GLY A 233 -21.69 -7.09 36.03
CA GLY A 233 -22.02 -8.27 35.22
C GLY A 233 -23.28 -8.16 34.36
N VAL A 234 -24.04 -7.05 34.41
CA VAL A 234 -25.22 -6.86 33.56
C VAL A 234 -24.85 -6.72 32.08
N LEU A 235 -23.77 -5.99 31.77
CA LEU A 235 -23.31 -5.82 30.40
C LEU A 235 -22.77 -7.13 29.79
N GLY A 236 -22.15 -7.98 30.62
CA GLY A 236 -21.69 -9.31 30.20
C GLY A 236 -22.82 -10.22 29.71
N VAL A 237 -24.04 -10.09 30.27
CA VAL A 237 -25.22 -10.84 29.80
C VAL A 237 -25.68 -10.39 28.41
N MET A 238 -25.46 -9.12 28.07
CA MET A 238 -25.83 -8.55 26.76
C MET A 238 -24.74 -8.77 25.70
N ARG A 239 -23.59 -9.33 26.06
CA ARG A 239 -22.45 -9.57 25.15
C ARG A 239 -22.83 -10.28 23.83
N PRO A 240 -23.67 -11.34 23.82
CA PRO A 240 -24.06 -12.01 22.56
C PRO A 240 -24.90 -11.13 21.61
N MET A 241 -25.45 -10.03 22.11
CA MET A 241 -26.32 -9.13 21.35
C MET A 241 -25.54 -8.02 20.65
N PHE A 242 -24.35 -7.65 21.12
CA PHE A 242 -23.56 -6.56 20.54
C PHE A 242 -23.18 -6.77 19.07
N PRO A 243 -22.75 -7.96 18.61
CA PRO A 243 -22.51 -8.20 17.17
C PRO A 243 -23.73 -8.02 16.27
N ILE A 244 -24.93 -8.18 16.82
CA ILE A 244 -26.17 -8.02 16.05
C ILE A 244 -26.63 -6.55 16.03
N LEU A 245 -26.45 -5.85 17.16
CA LEU A 245 -26.91 -4.48 17.32
C LEU A 245 -25.93 -3.45 16.77
N PHE A 246 -24.62 -3.65 16.97
CA PHE A 246 -23.61 -2.66 16.62
C PHE A 246 -23.63 -2.29 15.13
N PRO A 247 -23.69 -3.25 14.17
CA PRO A 247 -23.79 -2.91 12.74
C PRO A 247 -25.06 -2.14 12.37
N ARG A 248 -26.17 -2.35 13.10
CA ARG A 248 -27.43 -1.63 12.88
C ARG A 248 -27.42 -0.22 13.47
N LEU A 249 -26.73 -0.04 14.60
CA LEU A 249 -26.69 1.23 15.31
C LEU A 249 -25.65 2.18 14.74
N LEU A 250 -24.51 1.65 14.30
CA LEU A 250 -23.38 2.45 13.84
C LEU A 250 -23.77 3.45 12.72
N PRO A 251 -24.51 3.08 11.66
CA PRO A 251 -24.93 4.04 10.63
C PRO A 251 -25.75 5.22 11.17
N MET A 252 -26.59 4.99 12.20
CA MET A 252 -27.35 6.06 12.85
C MET A 252 -26.48 6.97 13.72
N MET A 253 -25.33 6.47 14.19
CA MET A 253 -24.38 7.20 15.02
C MET A 253 -23.36 7.99 14.19
N MET A 254 -23.03 7.53 12.98
CA MET A 254 -21.99 8.11 12.12
C MET A 254 -22.07 9.63 11.94
N PRO A 255 -23.24 10.26 11.67
CA PRO A 255 -23.30 11.71 11.52
C PRO A 255 -22.86 12.50 12.76
N LYS A 256 -23.04 11.93 13.97
CA LYS A 256 -22.60 12.54 15.23
C LYS A 256 -21.14 12.23 15.54
N LEU A 257 -20.63 11.09 15.08
CA LEU A 257 -19.26 10.64 15.33
C LEU A 257 -18.25 11.21 14.35
N MET A 258 -18.69 11.58 13.14
CA MET A 258 -17.80 12.03 12.07
C MET A 258 -16.83 13.14 12.50
N PRO A 259 -17.24 14.20 13.24
CA PRO A 259 -16.30 15.24 13.68
C PRO A 259 -15.18 14.70 14.58
N ALA A 260 -15.55 13.88 15.58
CA ALA A 260 -14.57 13.26 16.48
C ALA A 260 -13.67 12.28 15.72
N MET A 261 -14.24 11.47 14.83
CA MET A 261 -13.48 10.53 14.01
C MET A 261 -12.45 11.24 13.14
N LEU A 262 -12.83 12.32 12.45
CA LEU A 262 -11.90 13.13 11.66
C LEU A 262 -10.78 13.72 12.52
N GLU A 263 -11.09 14.23 13.71
CA GLU A 263 -10.09 14.74 14.66
C GLU A 263 -9.10 13.63 15.09
N ARG A 264 -9.61 12.45 15.44
CA ARG A 264 -8.76 11.31 15.85
C ARG A 264 -7.90 10.79 14.70
N VAL A 265 -8.44 10.75 13.48
CA VAL A 265 -7.70 10.34 12.28
C VAL A 265 -6.61 11.36 11.95
N ALA A 266 -6.91 12.65 11.97
CA ALA A 266 -5.92 13.71 11.75
C ALA A 266 -4.79 13.70 12.78
N ALA A 267 -5.08 13.32 14.03
CA ALA A 267 -4.06 13.16 15.06
C ALA A 267 -3.15 11.93 14.86
N ARG A 268 -3.60 10.90 14.12
CA ARG A 268 -2.89 9.64 13.92
C ARG A 268 -2.18 9.55 12.57
N VAL A 269 -2.66 10.27 11.57
CA VAL A 269 -2.14 10.25 10.20
C VAL A 269 -1.54 11.62 9.87
N PRO A 270 -0.23 11.72 9.58
CA PRO A 270 0.46 12.98 9.29
C PRO A 270 0.13 13.49 7.87
N MET A 271 -1.14 13.80 7.62
CA MET A 271 -1.64 14.21 6.32
C MET A 271 -1.14 15.62 5.94
N PRO A 272 -0.73 15.85 4.68
CA PRO A 272 -0.55 17.20 4.17
C PRO A 272 -1.90 17.93 4.07
N ASP A 273 -1.87 19.27 4.13
CA ASP A 273 -3.07 20.11 4.20
C ASP A 273 -4.10 19.78 3.11
N TYR A 274 -3.65 19.61 1.87
CA TYR A 274 -4.53 19.30 0.75
C TYR A 274 -5.27 17.96 0.88
N MET A 275 -4.68 16.97 1.56
CA MET A 275 -5.36 15.70 1.84
C MET A 275 -6.34 15.88 3.00
N ALA A 276 -5.91 16.57 4.06
CA ALA A 276 -6.75 16.81 5.24
C ALA A 276 -8.04 17.57 4.89
N GLU A 277 -7.97 18.53 3.97
CA GLU A 277 -9.13 19.29 3.46
C GLU A 277 -10.17 18.42 2.75
N GLN A 278 -9.74 17.32 2.12
CA GLN A 278 -10.62 16.40 1.38
C GLN A 278 -11.26 15.32 2.27
N MET A 279 -10.67 15.05 3.43
CA MET A 279 -11.13 13.99 4.34
C MET A 279 -12.63 14.07 4.72
N PRO A 280 -13.21 15.24 5.03
CA PRO A 280 -14.62 15.31 5.40
C PRO A 280 -15.57 14.86 4.29
N GLU A 281 -15.18 15.03 3.03
CA GLU A 281 -15.97 14.63 1.86
C GLU A 281 -15.77 13.14 1.54
N MET A 282 -14.53 12.63 1.62
CA MET A 282 -14.21 11.25 1.25
C MET A 282 -14.60 10.23 2.34
N MET A 283 -14.45 10.58 3.62
CA MET A 283 -14.58 9.62 4.72
C MET A 283 -15.96 8.94 4.80
N PRO A 284 -17.11 9.62 4.57
CA PRO A 284 -18.41 8.97 4.53
C PRO A 284 -18.51 7.85 3.49
N GLU A 285 -17.98 8.08 2.29
CA GLU A 285 -18.00 7.10 1.20
C GLU A 285 -17.08 5.91 1.51
N VAL A 286 -15.85 6.19 1.95
CA VAL A 286 -14.88 5.16 2.37
C VAL A 286 -15.48 4.28 3.46
N MET A 287 -16.11 4.87 4.48
CA MET A 287 -16.73 4.10 5.55
C MET A 287 -17.96 3.33 5.08
N GLY A 288 -18.75 3.87 4.15
CA GLY A 288 -19.86 3.16 3.52
C GLY A 288 -19.42 1.88 2.81
N ASN A 289 -18.26 1.93 2.16
CA ASN A 289 -17.70 0.79 1.43
C ASN A 289 -16.93 -0.18 2.36
N LEU A 290 -16.16 0.34 3.32
CA LEU A 290 -15.28 -0.47 4.17
C LEU A 290 -16.03 -1.19 5.30
N MET A 291 -16.93 -0.48 5.99
CA MET A 291 -17.56 -0.99 7.21
C MET A 291 -18.32 -2.31 7.03
N PRO A 292 -19.10 -2.53 5.94
CA PRO A 292 -19.83 -3.79 5.74
C PRO A 292 -18.92 -5.02 5.71
N HIS A 293 -17.68 -4.86 5.27
CA HIS A 293 -16.71 -5.96 5.14
C HIS A 293 -15.81 -6.12 6.37
N MET A 294 -15.72 -5.10 7.22
CA MET A 294 -14.79 -5.07 8.36
C MET A 294 -15.49 -5.23 9.72
N ILE A 295 -16.81 -4.98 9.78
CA ILE A 295 -17.51 -4.86 11.06
C ILE A 295 -17.49 -6.13 11.91
N ASP A 296 -17.60 -7.30 11.27
CA ASP A 296 -17.63 -8.58 11.98
C ASP A 296 -16.28 -8.90 12.66
N ASP A 297 -15.17 -8.42 12.09
CA ASP A 297 -13.84 -8.55 12.67
C ASP A 297 -13.55 -7.48 13.74
N VAL A 298 -14.17 -6.31 13.62
CA VAL A 298 -14.01 -5.20 14.57
C VAL A 298 -14.79 -5.44 15.86
N VAL A 299 -16.03 -5.94 15.77
CA VAL A 299 -16.90 -6.09 16.96
C VAL A 299 -16.24 -6.88 18.09
N PRO A 300 -15.60 -8.05 17.87
CA PRO A 300 -14.93 -8.79 18.93
C PRO A 300 -13.82 -7.98 19.62
N LEU A 301 -13.15 -7.10 18.89
CA LEU A 301 -12.04 -6.29 19.38
C LEU A 301 -12.50 -5.09 20.23
N VAL A 302 -13.74 -4.62 20.04
CA VAL A 302 -14.26 -3.41 20.72
C VAL A 302 -15.25 -3.70 21.83
N THR A 303 -15.83 -4.90 21.83
CA THR A 303 -16.88 -5.26 22.79
C THR A 303 -16.38 -5.24 24.23
N GLU A 304 -15.26 -5.91 24.53
CA GLU A 304 -14.74 -5.95 25.90
C GLU A 304 -14.20 -4.60 26.37
N PRO A 305 -13.38 -3.88 25.58
CA PRO A 305 -12.94 -2.54 25.96
C PRO A 305 -14.09 -1.55 26.24
N MET A 306 -15.20 -1.65 25.50
CA MET A 306 -16.39 -0.84 25.76
C MET A 306 -17.05 -1.20 27.10
N ILE A 307 -17.14 -2.49 27.44
CA ILE A 307 -17.69 -2.95 28.72
C ILE A 307 -16.82 -2.44 29.86
N ASP A 308 -15.50 -2.62 29.76
CA ASP A 308 -14.54 -2.16 30.76
C ASP A 308 -14.69 -0.65 31.01
N TYR A 309 -14.75 0.15 29.94
CA TYR A 309 -14.99 1.58 30.03
C TYR A 309 -16.31 1.92 30.76
N LEU A 310 -17.40 1.19 30.46
CA LEU A 310 -18.71 1.42 31.08
C LEU A 310 -18.77 0.98 32.54
N GLU A 311 -18.04 -0.06 32.91
CA GLU A 311 -17.92 -0.55 34.30
C GLU A 311 -16.94 0.30 35.13
N GLY A 312 -16.20 1.22 34.50
CA GLY A 312 -15.21 2.06 35.15
C GLY A 312 -13.92 1.33 35.47
N HIS A 313 -13.65 0.22 34.77
CA HIS A 313 -12.33 -0.37 34.70
C HIS A 313 -11.53 0.45 33.69
N ASP A 314 -10.49 1.14 34.13
CA ASP A 314 -9.67 1.95 33.24
C ASP A 314 -9.13 1.08 32.09
N ALA A 315 -9.60 1.35 30.87
CA ALA A 315 -8.92 0.93 29.66
C ALA A 315 -7.68 1.83 29.52
N ALA A 316 -6.56 1.37 30.08
CA ALA A 316 -5.25 1.97 29.86
C ALA A 316 -4.76 1.72 28.44
#